data_AF-A0A7S0FMC3-F1
#
_entry.id   AF-A0A7S0FMC3-F1
#
_cell.length_a   1.000
_cell.length_b   1.000
_cell.length_c   1.000
_cell.angle_alpha   90.00
_cell.angle_beta   90.00
_cell.angle_gamma   90.00
#
_symmetry.space_group_name_H-M   'P 1'
#
loop_
_entity.id
_entity.type
_entity.pdbx_description
1 polymer ?
#
loop_
_entity_poly.entity_id
_entity_poly.type
_entity_poly.pdbx_seq_one_letter_code
_entity_poly.pdbx_strand_id
1 'polypeptide(L)'
;GEPIGGVTYSVRQSMMKSMIKSLATKEGGMIEEEDVEAGDIIPEESDENDPEEEKLASKSRLWELSQPEWGYISMGTLGSTILGCLPPCEGILTAQIVTTFYESSPEGMLSRNRIYILNFLTLGAGALFGNIMSGIGFSVSGSRLARRMRQGVFEAIVRRDMGWFDFPEHSTGELTTRLEADAEAVAKVTGWALGYRVRVIATLVAGVTIALVFAWQVGLA
;
A
#
# COMPACT_ATOMS: atom_id res chain seq x y z
N GLY A 1 25.67 -37.97 17.74
CA GLY A 1 26.46 -37.90 16.50
C GLY A 1 25.51 -37.45 15.42
N GLU A 2 25.90 -36.38 14.74
CA GLU A 2 25.30 -35.75 13.55
C GLU A 2 24.00 -34.94 13.69
N PRO A 3 23.87 -33.85 12.89
CA PRO A 3 23.23 -32.62 13.32
C PRO A 3 21.88 -32.35 12.62
N ILE A 4 20.88 -31.98 13.41
CA ILE A 4 19.49 -31.62 13.05
C ILE A 4 19.42 -30.22 12.37
N GLY A 5 20.53 -29.76 11.80
CA GLY A 5 20.73 -28.41 11.27
C GLY A 5 20.78 -28.32 9.75
N GLY A 6 20.50 -29.39 9.00
CA GLY A 6 20.56 -29.37 7.53
C GLY A 6 19.22 -29.08 6.85
N VAL A 7 18.11 -29.57 7.42
CA VAL A 7 16.80 -29.61 6.74
C VAL A 7 16.07 -28.26 6.80
N THR A 8 16.22 -27.51 7.90
CA THR A 8 15.60 -26.18 8.06
C THR A 8 16.22 -25.11 7.15
N TYR A 9 17.50 -25.23 6.79
CA TYR A 9 18.16 -24.29 5.87
C TYR A 9 17.78 -24.55 4.41
N SER A 10 17.58 -25.82 4.03
CA SER A 10 17.15 -26.24 2.69
C SER A 10 15.75 -25.71 2.34
N VAL A 11 14.79 -25.87 3.26
CA VAL A 11 13.40 -25.39 3.06
C VAL A 11 13.34 -23.87 3.03
N ARG A 12 14.13 -23.18 3.86
CA ARG A 12 14.17 -21.70 3.89
C ARG A 12 14.88 -21.11 2.67
N GLN A 13 15.92 -21.76 2.14
CA GLN A 13 16.52 -21.37 0.86
C GLN A 13 15.58 -21.61 -0.32
N SER A 14 14.80 -22.68 -0.32
CA SER A 14 13.80 -22.96 -1.36
C SER A 14 12.69 -21.90 -1.35
N MET A 15 12.18 -21.53 -0.16
CA MET A 15 11.21 -20.45 0.02
C MET A 15 11.76 -19.10 -0.45
N MET A 16 13.02 -18.78 -0.11
CA MET A 16 13.62 -17.49 -0.49
C MET A 16 13.92 -17.41 -1.99
N LYS A 17 14.35 -18.50 -2.63
CA LYS A 17 14.48 -18.57 -4.10
C LYS A 17 13.13 -18.42 -4.79
N SER A 18 12.05 -18.99 -4.24
CA SER A 18 10.69 -18.84 -4.79
C SER A 18 10.14 -17.42 -4.65
N MET A 19 10.44 -16.73 -3.54
CA MET A 19 10.10 -15.31 -3.36
C MET A 19 10.86 -14.42 -4.33
N ILE A 20 12.18 -14.61 -4.47
CA ILE A 20 13.02 -13.84 -5.41
C ILE A 20 12.56 -14.11 -6.85
N LYS A 21 12.22 -15.36 -7.20
CA LYS A 21 11.65 -15.70 -8.51
C LYS A 21 10.31 -15.00 -8.73
N SER A 22 9.39 -15.00 -7.75
CA SER A 22 8.09 -14.32 -7.86
C SER A 22 8.21 -12.79 -7.96
N LEU A 23 9.26 -12.21 -7.36
CA LEU A 23 9.57 -10.79 -7.44
C LEU A 23 10.21 -10.44 -8.80
N ALA A 24 11.10 -11.29 -9.31
CA ALA A 24 11.70 -11.14 -10.64
C ALA A 24 10.67 -11.33 -11.77
N THR A 25 9.71 -12.25 -11.63
CA THR A 25 8.59 -12.43 -12.57
C THR A 25 7.67 -11.21 -12.63
N LYS A 26 7.71 -10.33 -11.63
CA LYS A 26 6.90 -9.11 -11.61
C LYS A 26 7.58 -7.91 -12.28
N GLU A 27 8.86 -8.02 -12.67
CA GLU A 27 9.62 -6.94 -13.34
C GLU A 27 10.02 -7.21 -14.80
N GLY A 28 9.82 -8.39 -15.38
CA GLY A 28 10.22 -8.61 -16.77
C GLY A 28 9.56 -9.82 -17.40
N GLY A 29 8.89 -9.60 -18.54
CA GLY A 29 8.51 -10.67 -19.45
C GLY A 29 9.74 -11.28 -20.14
N MET A 30 9.56 -12.56 -20.53
CA MET A 30 10.41 -13.43 -21.35
C MET A 30 11.70 -13.96 -20.70
N ILE A 31 11.75 -15.27 -20.44
CA ILE A 31 12.65 -16.29 -21.05
C ILE A 31 12.26 -17.69 -20.52
N GLU A 32 12.46 -18.68 -21.39
CA GLU A 32 11.92 -20.05 -21.52
C GLU A 32 12.14 -21.06 -20.37
N GLU A 33 11.32 -22.13 -20.42
CA GLU A 33 11.43 -23.40 -19.69
C GLU A 33 12.60 -24.27 -20.19
N GLU A 34 13.20 -25.08 -19.30
CA GLU A 34 13.85 -26.35 -19.67
C GLU A 34 13.84 -27.35 -18.48
N ASP A 35 13.07 -28.42 -18.68
CA ASP A 35 13.13 -29.86 -18.31
C ASP A 35 13.84 -30.40 -17.03
N VAL A 36 13.11 -31.12 -16.14
CA VAL A 36 12.88 -32.60 -15.99
C VAL A 36 13.99 -33.35 -15.23
N GLU A 37 13.66 -33.99 -14.09
CA GLU A 37 13.77 -35.46 -13.90
C GLU A 37 13.26 -35.93 -12.51
N ALA A 38 12.64 -37.11 -12.53
CA ALA A 38 11.93 -37.78 -11.44
C ALA A 38 12.74 -38.96 -10.86
N GLY A 39 12.41 -39.36 -9.63
CA GLY A 39 12.75 -40.67 -9.05
C GLY A 39 12.22 -40.79 -7.61
N ASP A 40 11.08 -41.46 -7.38
CA ASP A 40 10.93 -42.86 -6.90
C ASP A 40 11.34 -42.99 -5.40
N ILE A 41 10.57 -43.46 -4.38
CA ILE A 41 9.82 -44.73 -4.18
C ILE A 41 9.01 -44.69 -2.83
N ILE A 42 7.66 -44.90 -2.85
CA ILE A 42 6.72 -45.72 -1.97
C ILE A 42 6.65 -45.55 -0.40
N PRO A 43 5.55 -45.82 0.35
CA PRO A 43 4.08 -45.57 0.25
C PRO A 43 3.49 -44.84 1.51
N GLU A 44 2.16 -44.62 1.49
CA GLU A 44 1.27 -44.16 2.57
C GLU A 44 1.54 -44.71 3.99
N GLU A 45 1.48 -43.83 4.98
CA GLU A 45 0.67 -44.06 6.18
C GLU A 45 -0.03 -42.75 6.55
N SER A 46 -1.35 -42.76 6.36
CA SER A 46 -2.29 -41.75 6.79
C SER A 46 -2.32 -41.68 8.32
N ASP A 47 -1.91 -40.55 8.89
CA ASP A 47 -2.40 -40.16 10.21
C ASP A 47 -3.07 -38.79 10.08
N GLU A 48 -4.39 -38.83 10.23
CA GLU A 48 -5.29 -37.70 10.36
C GLU A 48 -4.75 -36.74 11.43
N ASN A 49 -4.25 -35.58 11.00
CA ASN A 49 -4.55 -34.31 11.66
C ASN A 49 -4.31 -33.21 10.64
N ASP A 50 -5.42 -32.83 10.01
CA ASP A 50 -5.59 -31.68 9.14
C ASP A 50 -4.79 -30.48 9.71
N PRO A 51 -3.82 -29.91 8.97
CA PRO A 51 -3.14 -28.72 9.42
C PRO A 51 -4.20 -27.64 9.55
N GLU A 52 -4.48 -27.20 10.77
CA GLU A 52 -5.22 -25.96 10.98
C GLU A 52 -4.57 -24.92 10.08
N GLU A 53 -5.27 -24.56 9.00
CA GLU A 53 -5.10 -23.30 8.31
C GLU A 53 -4.89 -22.28 9.42
N GLU A 54 -3.68 -21.72 9.48
CA GLU A 54 -3.43 -20.44 10.11
C GLU A 54 -4.42 -19.48 9.46
N LYS A 55 -5.62 -19.39 10.05
CA LYS A 55 -6.73 -18.62 9.52
C LYS A 55 -6.24 -17.20 9.46
N LEU A 56 -5.81 -16.79 8.27
CA LEU A 56 -5.67 -15.42 7.80
C LEU A 56 -6.74 -14.63 8.54
N ALA A 57 -6.33 -13.93 9.62
CA ALA A 57 -7.24 -13.35 10.58
C ALA A 57 -8.34 -12.66 9.79
N SER A 58 -9.57 -13.18 9.90
CA SER A 58 -10.67 -12.87 8.99
C SER A 58 -10.65 -11.37 8.66
N LYS A 59 -10.61 -11.01 7.37
CA LYS A 59 -10.57 -9.60 6.93
C LYS A 59 -11.67 -8.75 7.59
N SER A 60 -12.76 -9.38 8.04
CA SER A 60 -13.82 -8.77 8.86
C SER A 60 -13.40 -8.38 10.28
N ARG A 61 -12.58 -9.17 10.98
CA ARG A 61 -12.08 -8.89 12.34
C ARG A 61 -11.05 -7.75 12.34
N LEU A 62 -10.24 -7.65 11.28
CA LEU A 62 -9.36 -6.51 11.01
C LEU A 62 -10.15 -5.22 10.77
N TRP A 63 -11.28 -5.33 10.07
CA TRP A 63 -12.18 -4.21 9.82
C TRP A 63 -12.91 -3.73 11.08
N GLU A 64 -13.35 -4.65 11.94
CA GLU A 64 -13.97 -4.33 13.23
C GLU A 64 -13.03 -3.61 14.19
N LEU A 65 -11.71 -3.86 14.11
CA LEU A 65 -10.72 -3.15 14.93
C LEU A 65 -10.51 -1.68 14.48
N SER A 66 -10.81 -1.37 13.22
CA SER A 66 -10.64 -0.04 12.62
C SER A 66 -11.89 0.85 12.69
N GLN A 67 -13.03 0.31 13.14
CA GLN A 67 -14.34 1.00 13.25
C GLN A 67 -14.31 2.37 13.98
N PRO A 68 -13.58 2.58 15.09
CA PRO A 68 -13.70 3.82 15.86
C PRO A 68 -12.95 5.03 15.26
N GLU A 69 -12.25 4.88 14.14
CA GLU A 69 -11.47 5.96 13.51
C GLU A 69 -11.86 6.23 12.05
N TRP A 70 -12.97 5.64 11.61
CA TRP A 70 -13.46 5.76 10.24
C TRP A 70 -13.72 7.20 9.81
N GLY A 71 -14.04 8.10 10.75
CA GLY A 71 -14.18 9.53 10.49
C GLY A 71 -12.87 10.23 10.09
N TYR A 72 -11.73 9.85 10.67
CA TYR A 72 -10.43 10.41 10.29
C TYR A 72 -9.92 9.81 8.97
N ILE A 73 -10.20 8.54 8.75
CA ILE A 73 -9.88 7.84 7.50
C ILE A 73 -10.69 8.46 6.35
N SER A 74 -12.00 8.67 6.52
CA SER A 74 -12.84 9.28 5.49
C SER A 74 -12.40 10.71 5.16
N MET A 75 -12.07 11.51 6.18
CA MET A 75 -11.50 12.86 5.99
C MET A 75 -10.18 12.82 5.21
N GLY A 76 -9.28 11.89 5.53
CA GLY A 76 -8.03 11.71 4.81
C GLY A 76 -8.24 11.25 3.36
N THR A 77 -9.22 10.37 3.14
CA THR A 77 -9.57 9.82 1.82
C THR A 77 -10.12 10.92 0.90
N LEU A 78 -10.94 11.83 1.42
CA LEU A 78 -11.42 13.01 0.69
C LEU A 78 -10.24 13.91 0.28
N GLY A 79 -9.33 14.21 1.22
CA GLY A 79 -8.13 14.97 0.91
C GLY A 79 -7.25 14.31 -0.16
N SER A 80 -7.08 12.98 -0.09
CA SER A 80 -6.23 12.24 -1.04
C SER A 80 -6.85 12.15 -2.43
N THR A 81 -8.18 12.15 -2.51
CA THR A 81 -8.90 12.23 -3.78
C THR A 81 -8.67 13.58 -4.46
N ILE A 82 -8.77 14.69 -3.71
CA ILE A 82 -8.44 16.04 -4.22
C ILE A 82 -7.00 16.08 -4.75
N LEU A 83 -6.07 15.51 -3.99
CA LEU A 83 -4.65 15.42 -4.36
C LEU A 83 -4.37 14.52 -5.56
N GLY A 84 -5.23 13.54 -5.83
CA GLY A 84 -5.14 12.63 -6.97
C GLY A 84 -5.67 13.27 -8.27
N CYS A 85 -6.69 14.13 -8.15
CA CYS A 85 -7.20 14.90 -9.30
C CYS A 85 -6.31 16.09 -9.69
N LEU A 86 -5.40 16.51 -8.80
CA LEU A 86 -4.57 17.69 -9.03
C LEU A 86 -3.61 17.55 -10.23
N PRO A 87 -2.82 16.46 -10.37
CA PRO A 87 -1.88 16.30 -11.49
C PRO A 87 -2.52 16.38 -12.89
N PRO A 88 -3.66 15.73 -13.19
CA PRO A 88 -4.30 15.90 -14.49
C PRO A 88 -4.78 17.33 -14.74
N CYS A 89 -5.33 18.01 -13.73
CA CYS A 89 -5.74 19.42 -13.84
C CYS A 89 -4.55 20.34 -14.12
N GLU A 90 -3.43 20.12 -13.45
CA GLU A 90 -2.18 20.85 -13.67
C GLU A 90 -1.65 20.64 -15.09
N GLY A 91 -1.70 19.41 -15.61
CA GLY A 91 -1.32 19.09 -16.98
C GLY A 91 -2.14 19.85 -18.02
N ILE A 92 -3.46 19.92 -17.84
CA ILE A 92 -4.35 20.67 -18.74
C ILE A 92 -4.04 22.17 -18.70
N LEU A 93 -3.92 22.77 -17.51
CA LEU A 93 -3.60 24.19 -17.40
C LEU A 93 -2.23 24.52 -18.02
N THR A 94 -1.25 23.65 -17.83
CA THR A 94 0.07 23.81 -18.43
C THR A 94 -0.01 23.77 -19.96
N ALA A 95 -0.78 22.83 -20.52
CA ALA A 95 -1.02 22.76 -21.97
C ALA A 95 -1.66 24.06 -22.50
N GLN A 96 -2.64 24.63 -21.78
CA GLN A 96 -3.31 25.88 -22.17
C GLN A 96 -2.38 27.10 -22.13
N ILE A 97 -1.49 27.16 -21.13
CA ILE A 97 -0.45 28.19 -21.06
C ILE A 97 0.50 28.05 -22.25
N VAL A 98 0.94 26.83 -22.56
CA VAL A 98 1.81 26.56 -23.71
C VAL A 98 1.16 26.99 -25.02
N THR A 99 -0.11 26.67 -25.25
CA THR A 99 -0.83 27.09 -26.46
C THR A 99 -0.97 28.60 -26.59
N THR A 100 -1.01 29.32 -25.46
CA THR A 100 -1.14 30.79 -25.46
C THR A 100 0.12 31.47 -25.98
N PHE A 101 1.30 30.84 -25.86
CA PHE A 101 2.55 31.39 -26.41
C PHE A 101 2.59 31.43 -27.95
N TYR A 102 1.69 30.71 -28.62
CA TYR A 102 1.59 30.72 -30.09
C TYR A 102 0.65 31.80 -30.62
N GLU A 103 0.00 32.59 -29.76
CA GLU A 103 -0.88 33.68 -30.16
C GLU A 103 -0.06 34.89 -30.64
N SER A 104 -0.42 35.50 -31.78
CA SER A 104 0.37 36.58 -32.39
C SER A 104 0.17 37.98 -31.77
N SER A 105 -0.85 38.17 -30.92
CA SER A 105 -1.19 39.47 -30.32
C SER A 105 -0.74 39.57 -28.85
N PRO A 106 0.20 40.47 -28.49
CA PRO A 106 0.74 40.59 -27.13
C PRO A 106 -0.32 40.93 -26.06
N GLU A 107 -1.30 41.77 -26.39
CA GLU A 107 -2.34 42.19 -25.44
C GLU A 107 -3.33 41.05 -25.11
N GLY A 108 -3.64 40.24 -26.12
CA GLY A 108 -4.50 39.06 -25.97
C GLY A 108 -3.85 37.94 -25.15
N MET A 109 -2.53 37.83 -25.20
CA MET A 109 -1.76 36.87 -24.40
C MET A 109 -1.79 37.22 -22.90
N LEU A 110 -1.55 38.49 -22.55
CA LEU A 110 -1.50 38.92 -21.15
C LEU A 110 -2.84 38.74 -20.44
N SER A 111 -3.93 39.04 -21.15
CA SER A 111 -5.28 38.93 -20.60
C SER A 111 -5.70 37.48 -20.33
N ARG A 112 -5.37 36.54 -21.23
CA ARG A 112 -5.59 35.10 -21.03
C ARG A 112 -4.70 34.51 -19.95
N ASN A 113 -3.41 34.88 -19.93
CA ASN A 113 -2.45 34.40 -18.94
C ASN A 113 -2.86 34.77 -17.51
N ARG A 114 -3.42 35.98 -17.31
CA ARG A 114 -3.92 36.41 -15.99
C ARG A 114 -4.95 35.44 -15.40
N ILE A 115 -5.85 34.89 -16.22
CA ILE A 115 -6.87 33.92 -15.77
C ILE A 115 -6.21 32.57 -15.42
N TYR A 116 -5.24 32.11 -16.22
CA TYR A 116 -4.53 30.87 -15.93
C TYR A 116 -3.69 30.93 -14.65
N ILE A 117 -3.05 32.07 -14.37
CA ILE A 117 -2.32 32.30 -13.11
C ILE A 117 -3.28 32.22 -11.91
N LEU A 118 -4.48 32.80 -12.02
CA LEU A 118 -5.50 32.69 -10.97
C LEU A 118 -5.95 31.22 -10.78
N ASN A 119 -6.14 30.46 -11.85
CA ASN A 119 -6.45 29.04 -11.76
C ASN A 119 -5.33 28.24 -11.05
N PHE A 120 -4.06 28.51 -11.38
CA PHE A 120 -2.93 27.90 -10.68
C PHE A 120 -2.91 28.23 -9.18
N LEU A 121 -3.24 29.47 -8.81
CA LEU A 121 -3.36 29.87 -7.41
C LEU A 121 -4.47 29.07 -6.69
N THR A 122 -5.62 28.89 -7.33
CA THR A 122 -6.72 28.08 -6.77
C THR A 122 -6.35 26.60 -6.63
N LEU A 123 -5.61 26.03 -7.58
CA LEU A 123 -5.08 24.67 -7.46
C LEU A 123 -4.08 24.55 -6.31
N GLY A 124 -3.20 25.53 -6.14
CA GLY A 124 -2.26 25.58 -5.00
C GLY A 124 -2.97 25.62 -3.65
N ALA A 125 -4.04 26.41 -3.53
CA ALA A 125 -4.87 26.44 -2.33
C ALA A 125 -5.57 25.10 -2.07
N GLY A 126 -6.11 24.46 -3.12
CA GLY A 126 -6.71 23.12 -3.04
C GLY A 126 -5.68 22.05 -2.64
N ALA A 127 -4.45 22.14 -3.17
CA ALA A 127 -3.35 21.25 -2.81
C ALA A 127 -2.98 21.37 -1.34
N LEU A 128 -2.88 22.60 -0.83
CA LEU A 128 -2.58 22.86 0.58
C LEU A 128 -3.65 22.23 1.48
N PHE A 129 -4.92 22.50 1.18
CA PHE A 129 -6.04 21.98 1.97
C PHE A 129 -6.08 20.46 1.94
N GLY A 130 -5.95 19.85 0.76
CA GLY A 130 -5.95 18.40 0.62
C GLY A 130 -4.75 17.72 1.30
N ASN A 131 -3.56 18.35 1.30
CA ASN A 131 -2.37 17.84 2.00
C ASN A 131 -2.59 17.87 3.51
N ILE A 132 -3.15 18.95 4.05
CA ILE A 132 -3.45 19.08 5.48
C ILE A 132 -4.49 18.02 5.91
N MET A 133 -5.60 17.88 5.17
CA MET A 133 -6.64 16.89 5.47
C MET A 133 -6.09 15.46 5.43
N SER A 134 -5.37 15.11 4.37
CA SER A 134 -4.78 13.78 4.20
C SER A 134 -3.73 13.50 5.27
N GLY A 135 -2.82 14.45 5.48
CA GLY A 135 -1.73 14.32 6.43
C GLY A 135 -2.24 14.12 7.85
N ILE A 136 -3.16 14.98 8.31
CA ILE A 136 -3.73 14.85 9.66
C ILE A 136 -4.58 13.58 9.78
N GLY A 137 -5.46 13.30 8.81
CA GLY A 137 -6.35 12.13 8.85
C GLY A 137 -5.58 10.82 8.95
N PHE A 138 -4.64 10.57 8.04
CA PHE A 138 -3.89 9.31 8.00
C PHE A 138 -2.82 9.21 9.09
N SER A 139 -2.18 10.32 9.49
CA SER A 139 -1.18 10.29 10.57
C SER A 139 -1.82 10.00 11.93
N VAL A 140 -2.93 10.68 12.24
CA VAL A 140 -3.66 10.47 13.50
C VAL A 140 -4.26 9.07 13.53
N SER A 141 -4.88 8.60 12.44
CA SER A 141 -5.44 7.25 12.43
C SER A 141 -4.38 6.15 12.52
N GLY A 142 -3.27 6.27 11.79
CA GLY A 142 -2.18 5.29 11.84
C GLY A 142 -1.57 5.16 13.23
N SER A 143 -1.35 6.29 13.92
CA SER A 143 -0.76 6.29 15.27
C SER A 143 -1.69 5.70 16.33
N ARG A 144 -2.99 5.99 16.28
CA ARG A 144 -3.96 5.46 17.25
C ARG A 144 -4.25 3.98 17.02
N LEU A 145 -4.31 3.52 15.77
CA LEU A 145 -4.42 2.10 15.44
C LEU A 145 -3.21 1.31 15.97
N ALA A 146 -2.00 1.81 15.72
CA ALA A 146 -0.77 1.17 16.21
C ALA A 146 -0.75 1.08 17.75
N ARG A 147 -1.21 2.13 18.45
CA ARG A 147 -1.31 2.12 19.90
C ARG A 147 -2.30 1.05 20.41
N ARG A 148 -3.46 0.91 19.79
CA ARG A 148 -4.47 -0.11 20.16
C ARG A 148 -3.94 -1.52 19.93
N MET A 149 -3.26 -1.76 18.81
CA MET A 149 -2.60 -3.04 18.51
C MET A 149 -1.58 -3.39 19.61
N ARG A 150 -0.70 -2.44 19.98
CA ARG A 150 0.28 -2.65 21.05
C ARG A 150 -0.38 -3.03 22.38
N GLN A 151 -1.44 -2.32 22.75
CA GLN A 151 -2.16 -2.58 23.99
C GLN A 151 -2.84 -3.96 23.99
N GLY A 152 -3.53 -4.32 22.92
CA GLY A 152 -4.24 -5.60 22.83
C GLY A 152 -3.29 -6.80 22.81
N VAL A 153 -2.18 -6.72 22.08
CA VAL A 153 -1.20 -7.82 22.04
C VAL A 153 -0.44 -7.92 23.37
N PHE A 154 -0.06 -6.79 23.99
CA PHE A 154 0.57 -6.82 25.31
C PHE A 154 -0.35 -7.44 26.37
N GLU A 155 -1.63 -7.07 26.38
CA GLU A 155 -2.62 -7.68 27.27
C GLU A 155 -2.77 -9.19 27.03
N ALA A 156 -2.73 -9.64 25.78
CA ALA A 156 -2.77 -11.05 25.44
C ALA A 156 -1.51 -11.80 25.91
N ILE A 157 -0.33 -11.19 25.80
CA ILE A 157 0.94 -11.76 26.27
C ILE A 157 0.92 -11.93 27.80
N VAL A 158 0.51 -10.91 28.56
CA VAL A 158 0.52 -10.96 30.04
C VAL A 158 -0.45 -12.01 30.60
N ARG A 159 -1.50 -12.38 29.85
CA ARG A 159 -2.47 -13.39 30.25
C ARG A 159 -2.05 -14.84 29.92
N ARG A 160 -0.86 -15.08 29.36
CA ARG A 160 -0.36 -16.43 29.05
C ARG A 160 0.27 -17.10 30.27
N ASP A 161 0.20 -18.43 30.30
CA ASP A 161 0.76 -19.25 31.37
C ASP A 161 2.30 -19.19 31.42
N MET A 162 2.89 -19.38 32.60
CA MET A 162 4.35 -19.29 32.78
C MET A 162 5.13 -20.28 31.89
N GLY A 163 4.61 -21.49 31.69
CA GLY A 163 5.26 -22.49 30.82
C GLY A 163 5.30 -22.10 29.33
N TRP A 164 4.51 -21.11 28.90
CA TRP A 164 4.58 -20.56 27.55
C TRP A 164 5.82 -19.70 27.32
N PHE A 165 6.33 -19.05 28.38
CA PHE A 165 7.53 -18.22 28.34
C PHE A 165 8.84 -19.00 28.42
N ASP A 166 8.78 -20.29 28.79
CA ASP A 166 9.96 -21.16 28.89
C ASP A 166 10.49 -21.59 27.50
N PHE A 167 9.68 -21.43 26.44
CA PHE A 167 10.13 -21.67 25.08
C PHE A 167 11.08 -20.55 24.61
N PRO A 168 12.24 -20.88 24.01
CA PRO A 168 13.23 -19.88 23.57
C PRO A 168 12.67 -18.89 22.54
N GLU A 169 11.63 -19.28 21.81
CA GLU A 169 10.91 -18.45 20.82
C GLU A 169 9.99 -17.40 21.46
N HIS A 170 9.62 -17.58 22.74
CA HIS A 170 8.72 -16.70 23.51
C HIS A 170 9.46 -15.95 24.61
N SER A 171 10.78 -15.79 24.47
CA SER A 171 11.56 -14.92 25.35
C SER A 171 10.97 -13.51 25.33
N THR A 172 10.91 -12.87 26.49
CA THR A 172 10.32 -11.53 26.67
C THR A 172 10.96 -10.47 25.76
N GLY A 173 12.25 -10.61 25.46
CA GLY A 173 12.96 -9.74 24.51
C GLY A 173 12.46 -9.90 23.08
N GLU A 174 12.37 -11.14 22.59
CA GLU A 174 11.90 -11.46 21.24
C GLU A 174 10.44 -11.02 21.03
N LEU A 175 9.57 -11.28 22.02
CA LEU A 175 8.16 -10.88 21.96
C LEU A 175 7.97 -9.36 21.91
N THR A 176 8.77 -8.62 22.66
CA THR A 176 8.72 -7.14 22.65
C THR A 176 9.18 -6.60 21.30
N THR A 177 10.28 -7.14 20.75
CA THR A 177 10.77 -6.75 19.42
C THR A 177 9.77 -7.09 18.31
N ARG A 178 9.17 -8.28 18.34
CA ARG A 178 8.13 -8.67 17.36
C ARG A 178 6.91 -7.77 17.45
N LEU A 179 6.43 -7.49 18.67
CA LEU A 179 5.30 -6.60 18.89
C LEU A 179 5.55 -5.19 18.32
N GLU A 180 6.74 -4.64 18.56
CA GLU A 180 7.11 -3.34 18.02
C GLU A 180 7.16 -3.34 16.50
N ALA A 181 7.77 -4.36 15.90
CA ALA A 181 7.87 -4.53 14.45
C ALA A 181 6.49 -4.69 13.78
N ASP A 182 5.62 -5.53 14.35
CA ASP A 182 4.28 -5.78 13.83
C ASP A 182 3.41 -4.51 13.93
N ALA A 183 3.48 -3.80 15.06
CA ALA A 183 2.77 -2.55 15.24
C ALA A 183 3.25 -1.47 14.26
N GLU A 184 4.54 -1.38 14.00
CA GLU A 184 5.12 -0.45 13.02
C GLU A 184 4.72 -0.81 11.59
N ALA A 185 4.75 -2.10 11.22
CA ALA A 185 4.33 -2.59 9.92
C ALA A 185 2.87 -2.23 9.64
N VAL A 186 1.98 -2.46 10.61
CA VAL A 186 0.56 -2.09 10.51
C VAL A 186 0.38 -0.58 10.40
N ALA A 187 1.11 0.22 11.19
CA ALA A 187 1.04 1.68 11.13
C ALA A 187 1.48 2.23 9.76
N LYS A 188 2.52 1.65 9.16
CA LYS A 188 3.01 2.01 7.83
C LYS A 188 1.97 1.73 6.76
N VAL A 189 1.37 0.54 6.77
CA VAL A 189 0.38 0.12 5.78
C VAL A 189 -0.91 0.95 5.88
N THR A 190 -1.35 1.24 7.10
CA THR A 190 -2.65 1.90 7.34
C THR A 190 -2.56 3.43 7.43
N GLY A 191 -1.36 3.97 7.66
CA GLY A 191 -1.09 5.39 7.72
C GLY A 191 -0.89 6.01 6.33
N TRP A 192 0.26 6.65 6.11
CA TRP A 192 0.53 7.42 4.90
C TRP A 192 0.43 6.59 3.60
N ALA A 193 0.79 5.30 3.64
CA ALA A 193 0.79 4.45 2.47
C ALA A 193 -0.62 4.19 1.94
N LEU A 194 -1.62 4.09 2.83
CA LEU A 194 -3.02 3.93 2.43
C LEU A 194 -3.50 5.17 1.66
N GLY A 195 -3.22 6.36 2.17
CA GLY A 195 -3.54 7.62 1.49
C GLY A 195 -2.84 7.74 0.13
N TYR A 196 -1.57 7.32 0.05
CA TYR A 196 -0.84 7.32 -1.22
C TYR A 196 -1.47 6.37 -2.26
N ARG A 197 -1.90 5.16 -1.85
CA ARG A 197 -2.59 4.22 -2.74
C ARG A 197 -3.90 4.80 -3.26
N VAL A 198 -4.71 5.41 -2.38
CA VAL A 198 -5.95 6.10 -2.77
C VAL A 198 -5.66 7.20 -3.78
N ARG A 199 -4.63 8.02 -3.52
CA ARG A 199 -4.22 9.09 -4.43
C ARG A 199 -3.87 8.56 -5.81
N VAL A 200 -3.05 7.51 -5.90
CA VAL A 200 -2.63 6.90 -7.18
C VAL A 200 -3.84 6.39 -7.96
N ILE A 201 -4.78 5.71 -7.29
CA ILE A 201 -6.01 5.23 -7.92
C ILE A 201 -6.85 6.41 -8.44
N ALA A 202 -7.02 7.46 -7.64
CA ALA A 202 -7.75 8.66 -8.05
C ALA A 202 -7.09 9.34 -9.26
N THR A 203 -5.76 9.47 -9.28
CA THR A 203 -5.01 10.00 -10.43
C THR A 203 -5.21 9.16 -11.67
N LEU A 204 -5.16 7.83 -11.55
CA LEU A 204 -5.34 6.92 -12.67
C LEU A 204 -6.75 7.03 -13.26
N VAL A 205 -7.78 7.07 -12.42
CA VAL A 205 -9.17 7.23 -12.86
C VAL A 205 -9.36 8.59 -13.54
N ALA A 206 -8.88 9.68 -12.94
CA ALA A 206 -8.99 11.01 -13.52
C ALA A 206 -8.23 11.12 -14.85
N GLY A 207 -7.00 10.59 -14.92
CA GLY A 207 -6.18 10.58 -16.12
C GLY A 207 -6.80 9.78 -17.27
N VAL A 208 -7.30 8.57 -16.99
CA VAL A 208 -7.99 7.74 -17.99
C VAL A 208 -9.25 8.43 -18.49
N THR A 209 -10.03 9.05 -17.60
CA THR A 209 -11.25 9.77 -17.97
C THR A 209 -10.93 10.93 -18.93
N ILE A 210 -9.93 11.74 -18.61
CA ILE A 210 -9.48 12.84 -19.46
C ILE A 210 -8.94 12.33 -20.79
N ALA A 211 -8.09 11.29 -20.76
CA ALA A 211 -7.54 10.69 -21.96
C ALA A 211 -8.63 10.18 -22.89
N LEU A 212 -9.65 9.49 -22.37
CA LEU A 212 -10.77 9.01 -23.18
C LEU A 212 -11.55 10.17 -23.80
N VAL A 213 -11.79 11.27 -23.06
CA VAL A 213 -12.51 12.46 -23.55
C VAL A 213 -11.76 13.22 -24.63
N PHE A 214 -10.42 13.28 -24.60
CA PHE A 214 -9.66 13.93 -25.67
C PHE A 214 -9.33 12.99 -26.82
N ALA A 215 -9.07 11.70 -26.55
CA ALA A 215 -8.66 10.74 -27.58
C ALA A 215 -9.78 10.43 -28.59
N TRP A 216 -11.05 10.36 -28.16
CA TRP A 216 -12.14 10.13 -29.13
C TRP A 216 -12.32 11.30 -30.10
N GLN A 217 -12.03 12.53 -29.67
CA GLN A 217 -12.08 13.70 -30.55
C GLN A 217 -10.95 13.68 -31.57
N VAL A 218 -9.75 13.26 -31.16
CA VAL A 218 -8.58 13.20 -32.05
C VAL A 218 -8.65 12.00 -33.00
N GLY A 219 -9.25 10.88 -32.59
CA GLY A 219 -9.38 9.68 -33.44
C GLY A 219 -10.54 9.72 -34.44
N LEU A 220 -11.54 10.58 -34.23
CA LEU A 220 -12.67 10.79 -35.17
C LEU A 220 -12.43 11.97 -36.12
N ALA A 221 -11.50 12.87 -35.80
CA ALA A 221 -11.06 13.98 -36.65
C ALA A 221 -10.03 13.52 -37.69
#